data_AF-A0AAU1PW21-F1
#
_entry.id   AF-A0AAU1PW21-F1
#
_cell.length_a   1.000
_cell.length_b   1.000
_cell.length_c   1.000
_cell.angle_alpha   90.00
_cell.angle_beta   90.00
_cell.angle_gamma   90.00
#
_symmetry.space_group_name_H-M   'P 1'
#
loop_
_entity.id
_entity.type
_entity.pdbx_description
1 polymer ?
#
loop_
_entity_poly.entity_id
_entity_poly.type
_entity_poly.pdbx_seq_one_letter_code
_entity_poly.pdbx_strand_id
1 'polypeptide(L)'
;MDQDPPPDHIAFTIDLTFEEARRRAEVVTALGTDWDPVAALRSEDEAYALLYSGLDAEQQRTYDMLVAAGVLPGGGPGNATSH
;
A
#
# COMPACT_ATOMS: atom_id res chain seq x y z
N MET A 1 13.94 30.03 18.14
CA MET A 1 12.95 30.47 19.14
C MET A 1 12.63 29.24 19.97
N ASP A 2 13.20 29.13 21.15
CA ASP A 2 12.65 28.23 22.17
C ASP A 2 11.37 28.89 22.66
N GLN A 3 10.23 28.21 22.46
CA GLN A 3 8.97 28.60 23.05
C GLN A 3 8.79 27.71 24.27
N ASP A 4 9.06 28.25 25.45
CA ASP A 4 8.71 27.54 26.69
C ASP A 4 7.18 27.38 26.75
N PRO A 5 6.68 26.15 26.99
CA PRO A 5 5.26 25.92 27.10
C PRO A 5 4.68 26.65 28.32
N PRO A 6 3.42 27.15 28.25
CA PRO A 6 2.67 27.65 29.40
C PRO A 6 2.72 26.67 30.58
N PRO A 7 2.67 27.14 31.83
CA PRO A 7 2.93 26.34 33.04
C PRO A 7 1.98 25.13 33.24
N ASP A 8 0.86 25.07 32.51
CA ASP A 8 -0.12 23.98 32.54
C ASP A 8 -0.02 22.99 31.37
N HIS A 9 1.00 23.10 30.51
CA HIS A 9 1.18 22.19 29.37
C HIS A 9 2.38 21.26 29.56
N ILE A 10 2.11 19.96 29.40
CA ILE A 10 3.14 18.92 29.40
C ILE A 10 3.59 18.72 27.95
N ALA A 11 4.89 18.82 27.70
CA ALA A 11 5.46 18.53 26.39
C ALA A 11 5.23 17.04 26.05
N PHE A 12 4.39 16.78 25.04
CA PHE A 12 4.17 15.46 24.49
C PHE A 12 4.96 15.32 23.19
N THR A 13 5.97 14.45 23.20
CA THR A 13 6.77 14.11 22.02
C THR A 13 6.58 12.63 21.72
N ILE A 14 6.32 12.31 20.45
CA ILE A 14 6.16 10.94 19.96
C ILE A 14 7.08 10.72 18.76
N ASP A 15 7.83 9.62 18.78
CA ASP A 15 8.60 9.19 17.62
C ASP A 15 7.71 8.35 16.69
N LEU A 16 7.22 8.99 15.63
CA LEU A 16 6.35 8.31 14.66
C LEU A 16 7.06 7.19 13.89
N THR A 17 8.39 7.23 13.77
CA THR A 17 9.16 6.17 13.09
C THR A 17 9.16 4.90 13.94
N PHE A 18 9.41 5.05 15.24
CA PHE A 18 9.32 3.95 16.18
C PHE A 18 7.90 3.39 16.27
N GLU A 19 6.91 4.27 16.34
CA GLU A 19 5.51 3.87 16.45
C GLU A 19 4.98 3.17 15.19
N GLU A 20 5.43 3.58 14.01
CA GLU A 20 5.11 2.91 12.76
C GLU A 20 5.76 1.51 12.69
N ALA A 21 7.01 1.37 13.15
CA ALA A 21 7.65 0.06 13.24
C ALA A 21 6.89 -0.87 14.19
N ARG A 22 6.43 -0.35 15.34
CA ARG A 22 5.59 -1.09 16.29
C ARG A 22 4.26 -1.50 15.65
N ARG A 23 3.56 -0.59 14.99
CA ARG A 23 2.30 -0.88 14.30
C ARG A 23 2.47 -1.99 13.25
N ARG A 24 3.53 -1.93 12.44
CA ARG A 24 3.82 -2.96 11.42
C ARG A 24 4.11 -4.32 12.04
N ALA A 25 4.87 -4.36 13.13
CA ALA A 25 5.15 -5.61 13.84
C ALA A 25 3.85 -6.26 14.34
N GLU A 26 2.98 -5.49 15.00
CA GLU A 26 1.68 -5.99 15.48
C GLU A 26 0.78 -6.48 14.35
N VAL A 27 0.79 -5.80 13.19
CA VAL A 27 0.06 -6.26 11.99
C VAL A 27 0.57 -7.62 11.52
N VAL A 28 1.89 -7.79 11.40
CA VAL A 28 2.48 -9.07 10.99
C VAL A 28 2.18 -10.16 12.02
N THR A 29 2.22 -9.85 13.31
CA THR A 29 1.82 -10.78 14.37
C THR A 29 0.35 -11.19 14.25
N ALA A 30 -0.56 -10.25 13.96
CA ALA A 30 -1.98 -10.52 13.81
C ALA A 30 -2.30 -11.39 12.58
N LEU A 31 -1.51 -11.30 11.51
CA LEU A 31 -1.64 -12.17 10.33
C LEU A 31 -1.28 -13.63 10.62
N GLY A 32 -0.46 -13.87 11.66
CA GLY A 32 -0.12 -15.20 12.14
C GLY A 32 1.07 -15.84 11.43
N THR A 33 1.60 -16.91 12.02
CA THR A 33 2.82 -17.59 11.55
C THR A 33 2.63 -18.33 10.23
N ASP A 34 1.40 -18.66 9.88
CA ASP A 34 1.07 -19.40 8.66
C ASP A 34 0.84 -18.47 7.45
N TRP A 35 0.90 -17.15 7.66
CA TRP A 35 0.73 -16.18 6.59
C TRP A 35 1.96 -16.19 5.66
N ASP A 36 1.73 -16.57 4.40
CA ASP A 36 2.73 -16.47 3.32
C ASP A 36 2.52 -15.13 2.57
N PRO A 37 3.37 -14.12 2.78
CA PRO A 37 3.25 -12.82 2.12
C PRO A 37 3.44 -12.92 0.60
N VAL A 38 4.20 -13.91 0.12
CA VAL A 38 4.42 -14.10 -1.31
C VAL A 38 3.19 -14.72 -1.94
N ALA A 39 2.54 -15.68 -1.28
CA ALA A 39 1.26 -16.21 -1.74
C ALA A 39 0.17 -15.13 -1.74
N ALA A 40 0.13 -14.26 -0.72
CA ALA A 40 -0.82 -13.15 -0.67
C ALA A 40 -0.63 -12.19 -1.87
N LEU A 41 0.61 -11.75 -2.14
CA LEU A 41 0.91 -10.90 -3.29
C LEU A 41 0.53 -11.55 -4.64
N ARG A 42 0.84 -12.84 -4.82
CA ARG A 42 0.42 -13.56 -6.04
C ARG A 42 -1.10 -13.60 -6.18
N SER A 43 -1.83 -13.81 -5.08
CA SER A 43 -3.30 -13.84 -5.11
C SER A 43 -3.90 -12.47 -5.45
N GLU A 44 -3.25 -11.38 -5.04
CA GLU A 44 -3.64 -10.02 -5.44
C GLU A 44 -3.44 -9.80 -6.94
N ASP A 45 -2.29 -10.20 -7.49
CA ASP A 45 -2.01 -10.11 -8.93
C ASP A 45 -3.02 -10.92 -9.76
N GLU A 46 -3.36 -12.14 -9.31
CA GLU A 46 -4.37 -12.99 -9.95
C GLU A 46 -5.76 -12.36 -9.89
N ALA A 47 -6.14 -11.79 -8.74
CA ALA A 47 -7.41 -11.07 -8.60
C ALA A 47 -7.48 -9.84 -9.50
N TYR A 48 -6.37 -9.09 -9.65
CA TYR A 48 -6.27 -7.98 -10.59
C TYR A 48 -6.44 -8.42 -12.05
N ALA A 49 -5.80 -9.52 -12.43
CA ALA A 49 -5.94 -10.09 -13.78
C ALA A 49 -7.38 -10.53 -14.05
N LEU A 50 -8.06 -11.11 -13.06
CA LEU A 50 -9.48 -11.47 -13.15
C LEU A 50 -10.39 -10.24 -13.29
N LEU A 51 -10.13 -9.17 -12.54
CA LEU A 51 -10.95 -7.95 -12.56
C LEU A 51 -10.98 -7.30 -13.96
N TYR A 52 -9.87 -7.34 -14.67
CA TYR A 52 -9.74 -6.83 -16.04
C TYR A 52 -9.73 -7.93 -17.10
N SER A 53 -10.25 -9.11 -16.76
CA SER A 53 -10.47 -10.18 -17.71
C SER A 53 -11.77 -9.96 -18.50
N GLY A 54 -11.78 -10.39 -19.76
CA GLY A 54 -12.99 -10.39 -20.58
C GLY A 54 -13.50 -9.00 -20.97
N LEU A 55 -12.64 -7.98 -20.96
CA LEU A 55 -13.01 -6.65 -21.43
C LEU A 55 -13.39 -6.68 -22.91
N ASP A 56 -14.45 -5.98 -23.25
CA ASP A 56 -14.76 -5.68 -24.65
C ASP A 56 -13.77 -4.64 -25.23
N ALA A 57 -13.90 -4.37 -26.54
CA ALA A 57 -12.97 -3.49 -27.23
C ALA A 57 -13.01 -2.02 -26.73
N GLU A 58 -14.12 -1.54 -26.19
CA GLU A 58 -14.23 -0.18 -25.66
C GLU A 58 -13.67 -0.10 -24.23
N GLN A 59 -13.98 -1.10 -23.44
CA GLN A 59 -13.45 -1.28 -22.09
C GLN A 59 -11.93 -1.45 -22.11
N GLN A 60 -11.39 -2.23 -23.04
CA GLN A 60 -9.95 -2.42 -23.21
C GLN A 60 -9.25 -1.10 -23.55
N ARG A 61 -9.81 -0.29 -24.48
CA ARG A 61 -9.25 1.03 -24.80
C ARG A 61 -9.22 1.96 -23.59
N THR A 62 -10.27 1.91 -22.77
CA THR A 62 -10.34 2.71 -21.54
C THR A 62 -9.32 2.24 -20.52
N TYR A 63 -9.18 0.92 -20.32
CA TYR A 63 -8.16 0.33 -19.46
C TYR A 63 -6.75 0.75 -19.90
N ASP A 64 -6.42 0.61 -21.18
CA ASP A 64 -5.11 0.99 -21.73
C ASP A 64 -4.79 2.48 -21.51
N MET A 65 -5.79 3.36 -21.70
CA MET A 65 -5.67 4.79 -21.44
C MET A 65 -5.37 5.06 -19.96
N LEU A 66 -6.06 4.39 -19.05
CA LEU A 66 -5.89 4.58 -17.61
C LEU A 66 -4.53 4.04 -17.12
N VAL A 67 -4.06 2.94 -17.70
CA VAL A 67 -2.70 2.43 -17.44
C VAL A 67 -1.65 3.41 -17.94
N ALA A 68 -1.79 3.94 -19.16
CA ALA A 68 -0.88 4.93 -19.72
C ALA A 68 -0.85 6.23 -18.91
N ALA A 69 -1.97 6.62 -18.31
CA ALA A 69 -2.07 7.77 -17.42
C ALA A 69 -1.55 7.52 -15.99
N GLY A 70 -1.17 6.27 -15.65
CA GLY A 70 -0.74 5.88 -14.31
C GLY A 70 -1.87 5.83 -13.27
N VAL A 71 -3.13 5.86 -13.71
CA VAL A 71 -4.31 5.75 -12.83
C VAL A 71 -4.52 4.31 -12.40
N LEU A 72 -4.30 3.36 -13.32
CA LEU A 72 -4.35 1.93 -13.02
C LEU A 72 -2.95 1.32 -13.07
N PRO A 73 -2.67 0.33 -12.20
CA PRO A 73 -1.46 -0.46 -12.33
C PRO A 73 -1.49 -1.23 -13.65
N GLY A 74 -0.41 -1.16 -14.42
CA GLY A 74 -0.25 -2.02 -15.59
C GLY A 74 -0.17 -3.48 -15.14
N GLY A 75 -0.99 -4.36 -15.73
CA GLY A 75 -0.99 -5.78 -15.44
C GLY A 75 0.34 -6.43 -15.83
N GLY A 76 1.29 -6.44 -14.91
CA GLY A 76 2.61 -7.03 -15.05
C GLY A 76 3.22 -7.25 -13.66
N PRO A 77 3.98 -8.33 -13.46
CA PRO A 77 4.49 -8.69 -12.14
C PRO A 77 5.41 -7.60 -11.61
N GLY A 78 5.01 -6.97 -10.50
CA GLY A 78 5.85 -6.07 -9.72
C GLY A 78 6.21 -4.75 -10.42
N ASN A 79 5.24 -3.84 -10.54
CA ASN A 79 5.53 -2.40 -10.60
C ASN A 79 6.04 -1.93 -9.22
N ALA A 80 7.27 -2.30 -8.89
CA ALA A 80 8.12 -1.44 -8.11
C ALA A 80 8.56 -0.31 -9.05
N THR A 81 7.78 0.76 -9.06
CA THR A 81 8.20 2.05 -9.61
C THR A 81 9.42 2.46 -8.78
N SER A 82 10.61 2.15 -9.30
CA SER A 82 11.87 2.65 -8.76
C SER A 82 11.81 4.16 -8.84
N HIS A 83 11.82 4.82 -7.69
CA HIS A 83 11.85 6.26 -7.57
C HIS A 83 12.97 6.68 -6.63
#